data_AF-A0AAV4IRK7-F1
#
_entry.id   AF-A0AAV4IRK7-F1
#
_cell.length_a   1.000
_cell.length_b   1.000
_cell.length_c   1.000
_cell.angle_alpha   90.00
_cell.angle_beta   90.00
_cell.angle_gamma   90.00
#
_symmetry.space_group_name_H-M   'P 1'
#
loop_
_entity.id
_entity.type
_entity.pdbx_description
1 polymer ?
#
loop_
_entity_poly.entity_id
_entity_poly.type
_entity_poly.pdbx_seq_one_letter_code
_entity_poly.pdbx_strand_id
1 'polypeptide(L)'
;MIANNMNTSVDPCVDFDQFACGNFYKTEHLEQDESVTSAIYQVMEATSYVLRDILTAEIKDDDYNYVKNMKKLYQSCMDVDMMEEIGTKPYNDTPQAREWPTLIGDHWSGQETFDFDDTIARYMQLNVEPFFSTSITPDPLNTSRKILQVTLFIKLYDCQTGIVAVVVVIVAVVVVVEVVAAVVAVVVVVAVVVVVVVIKVVIVVILVVVVVVVVVVVVVVVVVFFRSSSSSSSSSSSSSSSSSSSSSSSCSSSRRRRRKKKRSRRKDDFVVNVDFPDYFEKLEDVLKKFDKRTVMNKFGFTNAVRHTKGLTEEMREIRLEFVQLDKMTRKIGYPDTQFSHEELEERHKNLTMSTDNNYENMQTVFWTEYLRILKGLKEPVDKER
;
A
#
# COMPACT_ATOMS: atom_id res chain seq x y z
N MET A 1 -5.20 41.70 -11.00
CA MET A 1 -4.54 40.42 -10.71
C MET A 1 -3.47 40.59 -9.64
N ILE A 2 -2.23 41.01 -9.93
CA ILE A 2 -1.14 41.07 -8.92
C ILE A 2 -1.53 41.83 -7.64
N ALA A 3 -2.07 43.05 -7.78
CA ALA A 3 -2.44 43.91 -6.64
C ALA A 3 -3.53 43.33 -5.70
N ASN A 4 -4.29 42.31 -6.13
CA ASN A 4 -5.32 41.69 -5.30
C ASN A 4 -4.70 40.65 -4.34
N ASN A 5 -3.60 40.01 -4.76
CA ASN A 5 -2.93 38.93 -4.01
C ASN A 5 -1.94 39.49 -2.97
N MET A 6 -1.45 40.72 -3.20
CA MET A 6 -0.56 41.46 -2.32
C MET A 6 -1.26 41.96 -1.05
N ASN A 7 -0.58 41.85 0.10
CA ASN A 7 -0.97 42.48 1.35
C ASN A 7 -0.03 43.68 1.65
N THR A 8 -0.40 44.86 1.15
CA THR A 8 0.38 46.09 1.28
C THR A 8 0.50 46.65 2.71
N SER A 9 -0.08 45.98 3.70
CA SER A 9 0.08 46.34 5.13
C SER A 9 1.32 45.70 5.78
N VAL A 10 2.02 44.82 5.06
CA VAL A 10 3.28 44.17 5.49
C VAL A 10 4.46 44.90 4.86
N ASP A 11 5.59 45.01 5.57
CA ASP A 11 6.82 45.57 5.00
C ASP A 11 7.52 44.52 4.11
N PRO A 12 7.70 44.76 2.80
CA PRO A 12 8.39 43.83 1.90
C PRO A 12 9.85 43.56 2.27
N CYS A 13 10.49 44.45 3.04
CA CYS A 13 11.86 44.25 3.54
C CYS A 13 11.92 43.38 4.81
N VAL A 14 10.77 43.09 5.43
CA VAL A 14 10.66 42.21 6.62
C VAL A 14 10.11 40.85 6.24
N ASP A 15 9.01 40.82 5.47
CA ASP A 15 8.39 39.59 4.98
C ASP A 15 7.82 39.81 3.58
N PHE A 16 8.65 39.50 2.58
CA PHE A 16 8.29 39.66 1.16
C PHE A 16 7.19 38.67 0.72
N ASP A 17 7.11 37.50 1.35
CA ASP A 17 6.12 36.46 1.02
C ASP A 17 4.73 36.91 1.47
N GLN A 18 4.58 37.35 2.72
CA GLN A 18 3.34 37.94 3.20
C GLN A 18 3.00 39.26 2.49
N PHE A 19 3.99 40.08 2.09
CA PHE A 19 3.70 41.27 1.27
C PHE A 19 3.16 40.90 -0.12
N ALA A 20 3.77 39.93 -0.81
CA ALA A 20 3.44 39.58 -2.18
C ALA A 20 2.18 38.69 -2.31
N CYS A 21 1.97 37.79 -1.35
CA CYS A 21 0.98 36.71 -1.40
C CYS A 21 0.02 36.71 -0.19
N GLY A 22 0.22 37.56 0.82
CA GLY A 22 -0.54 37.52 2.07
C GLY A 22 -2.04 37.84 1.99
N ASN A 23 -2.56 38.26 0.83
CA ASN A 23 -4.00 38.24 0.59
C ASN A 23 -4.46 36.99 -0.17
N PHE A 24 -3.64 36.44 -1.07
CA PHE A 24 -3.88 35.11 -1.67
C PHE A 24 -4.10 34.05 -0.59
N TYR A 25 -3.25 33.97 0.44
CA TYR A 25 -3.43 33.03 1.56
C TYR A 25 -4.69 33.22 2.42
N LYS A 26 -5.42 34.34 2.25
CA LYS A 26 -6.67 34.63 2.98
C LYS A 26 -7.92 34.42 2.12
N THR A 27 -7.79 34.56 0.81
CA THR A 27 -8.91 34.43 -0.14
C THR A 27 -8.94 33.05 -0.77
N GLU A 28 -7.78 32.45 -1.02
CA GLU A 28 -7.67 31.10 -1.56
C GLU A 28 -7.96 30.08 -0.46
N HIS A 29 -8.76 29.07 -0.80
CA HIS A 29 -9.09 27.96 0.06
C HIS A 29 -8.72 26.69 -0.69
N LEU A 30 -8.08 25.73 -0.01
CA LEU A 30 -7.89 24.38 -0.56
C LEU A 30 -9.28 23.74 -0.70
N GLU A 31 -9.60 23.22 -1.88
CA GLU A 31 -10.78 22.37 -2.02
C GLU A 31 -10.59 21.03 -1.29
N GLN A 32 -11.69 20.29 -1.09
CA GLN A 32 -11.69 19.12 -0.20
C GLN A 32 -10.73 18.00 -0.64
N ASP A 33 -10.41 17.93 -1.94
CA ASP A 33 -9.52 16.91 -2.52
C ASP A 33 -8.15 17.49 -2.94
N GLU A 34 -7.78 18.69 -2.46
CA GLU A 34 -6.51 19.36 -2.74
C GLU A 34 -5.58 19.41 -1.51
N SER A 35 -4.41 18.79 -1.65
CA SER A 35 -3.35 18.86 -0.63
C SER A 35 -2.47 20.11 -0.74
N VAL A 36 -2.41 20.76 -1.91
CA VAL A 36 -1.63 21.98 -2.19
C VAL A 36 -2.31 22.80 -3.28
N THR A 37 -2.43 24.12 -3.09
CA THR A 37 -2.83 25.07 -4.13
C THR A 37 -1.79 26.19 -4.31
N SER A 38 -1.75 26.79 -5.50
CA SER A 38 -0.84 27.88 -5.87
C SER A 38 -1.30 28.53 -7.18
N ALA A 39 -0.73 29.69 -7.52
CA ALA A 39 -0.96 30.33 -8.82
C ALA A 39 -0.61 29.43 -10.03
N ILE A 40 0.24 28.41 -9.87
CA ILE A 40 0.52 27.42 -10.94
C ILE A 40 -0.63 26.42 -11.04
N TYR A 41 -1.18 25.95 -9.91
CA TYR A 41 -2.32 25.04 -9.89
C TYR A 41 -3.55 25.68 -10.53
N GLN A 42 -3.85 26.95 -10.22
CA GLN A 42 -4.94 27.71 -10.88
C GLN A 42 -4.79 27.75 -12.43
N VAL A 43 -3.56 27.88 -12.94
CA VAL A 43 -3.31 27.86 -14.40
C VAL A 43 -3.46 26.45 -14.97
N MET A 44 -3.03 25.42 -14.22
CA MET A 44 -3.22 24.01 -14.62
C MET A 44 -4.70 23.63 -14.65
N GLU A 45 -5.48 24.04 -13.66
CA GLU A 45 -6.93 23.84 -13.57
C GLU A 45 -7.66 24.55 -14.72
N ALA A 46 -7.36 25.84 -14.96
CA ALA A 46 -7.88 26.59 -16.10
C ALA A 46 -7.55 25.90 -17.45
N THR A 47 -6.35 25.32 -17.58
CA THR A 47 -5.94 24.53 -18.75
C THR A 47 -6.72 23.22 -18.84
N SER A 48 -6.99 22.56 -17.72
CA SER A 48 -7.80 21.35 -17.64
C SER A 48 -9.25 21.58 -18.05
N TYR A 49 -9.85 22.74 -17.75
CA TYR A 49 -11.18 23.10 -18.29
C TYR A 49 -11.17 23.25 -19.81
N VAL A 50 -10.19 23.95 -20.38
CA VAL A 50 -10.05 24.07 -21.85
C VAL A 50 -9.86 22.71 -22.50
N LEU A 51 -9.03 21.84 -21.91
CA LEU A 51 -8.83 20.48 -22.39
C LEU A 51 -10.10 19.63 -22.29
N ARG A 52 -10.82 19.70 -21.16
CA ARG A 52 -12.13 19.04 -20.97
C ARG A 52 -13.09 19.43 -22.09
N ASP A 53 -13.26 20.73 -22.33
CA ASP A 53 -14.23 21.23 -23.29
C ASP A 53 -13.93 20.70 -24.72
N ILE A 54 -12.65 20.63 -25.11
CA ILE A 54 -12.18 20.00 -26.37
C ILE A 54 -12.49 18.48 -26.41
N LEU A 55 -12.29 17.78 -25.30
CA LEU A 55 -12.47 16.32 -25.20
C LEU A 55 -13.95 15.90 -25.09
N THR A 56 -14.80 16.74 -24.51
CA THR A 56 -16.26 16.54 -24.44
C THR A 56 -16.99 16.94 -25.71
N ALA A 57 -16.37 17.73 -26.59
CA ALA A 57 -16.98 18.17 -27.84
C ALA A 57 -17.36 16.98 -28.72
N GLU A 58 -18.50 17.10 -29.41
CA GLU A 58 -19.03 16.08 -30.32
C GLU A 58 -17.95 15.55 -31.29
N ILE A 59 -17.92 14.23 -31.48
CA ILE A 59 -17.03 13.57 -32.44
C ILE A 59 -17.64 13.75 -33.83
N LYS A 60 -16.94 14.45 -34.71
CA LYS A 60 -17.42 14.72 -36.06
C LYS A 60 -16.88 13.71 -37.07
N ASP A 61 -17.61 13.48 -38.15
CA ASP A 61 -17.16 12.60 -39.23
C ASP A 61 -15.89 13.11 -39.94
N ASP A 62 -15.67 14.43 -39.97
CA ASP A 62 -14.48 15.08 -40.53
C ASP A 62 -13.31 15.23 -39.52
N ASP A 63 -13.49 14.88 -38.24
CA ASP A 63 -12.38 14.84 -37.28
C ASP A 63 -11.30 13.81 -37.72
N TYR A 64 -10.03 14.16 -37.53
CA TYR A 64 -8.90 13.23 -37.68
C TYR A 64 -9.05 12.01 -36.75
N ASN A 65 -8.60 10.82 -37.17
CA ASN A 65 -8.77 9.58 -36.41
C ASN A 65 -8.09 9.65 -35.04
N TYR A 66 -6.93 10.32 -34.94
CA TYR A 66 -6.27 10.53 -33.65
C TYR A 66 -7.12 11.42 -32.71
N VAL A 67 -7.86 12.41 -33.23
CA VAL A 67 -8.80 13.24 -32.45
C VAL A 67 -10.02 12.43 -32.05
N LYS A 68 -10.61 11.66 -32.97
CA LYS A 68 -11.72 10.73 -32.68
C LYS A 68 -11.36 9.76 -31.56
N ASN A 69 -10.18 9.12 -31.66
CA ASN A 69 -9.68 8.19 -30.64
C ASN A 69 -9.45 8.88 -29.29
N MET A 70 -8.88 10.09 -29.28
CA MET A 70 -8.65 10.87 -28.07
C MET A 70 -9.97 11.23 -27.36
N LYS A 71 -10.99 11.69 -28.11
CA LYS A 71 -12.35 11.96 -27.58
C LYS A 71 -13.00 10.68 -27.04
N LYS A 72 -12.96 9.57 -27.78
CA LYS A 72 -13.53 8.27 -27.32
C LYS A 72 -12.87 7.74 -26.06
N LEU A 73 -11.54 7.82 -25.96
CA LEU A 73 -10.79 7.44 -24.76
C LEU A 73 -11.23 8.29 -23.55
N TYR A 74 -11.40 9.60 -23.75
CA TYR A 74 -11.89 10.47 -22.68
C TYR A 74 -13.34 10.14 -22.29
N GLN A 75 -14.24 9.97 -23.26
CA GLN A 75 -15.64 9.62 -23.02
C GLN A 75 -15.77 8.29 -22.25
N SER A 76 -15.03 7.25 -22.63
CA SER A 76 -15.05 5.97 -21.90
C SER A 76 -14.48 6.06 -20.48
N CYS A 77 -13.56 7.00 -20.25
CA CYS A 77 -13.00 7.27 -18.92
C CYS A 77 -13.97 8.05 -18.01
N MET A 78 -14.85 8.86 -18.59
CA MET A 78 -15.83 9.66 -17.84
C MET A 78 -17.18 8.96 -17.60
N ASP A 79 -17.46 7.86 -18.30
CA ASP A 79 -18.67 7.06 -18.10
C ASP A 79 -18.54 6.14 -16.87
N VAL A 80 -18.73 6.73 -15.69
CA VAL A 80 -18.62 6.05 -14.39
C VAL A 80 -19.72 5.01 -14.23
N ASP A 81 -20.96 5.32 -14.64
CA ASP A 81 -22.11 4.40 -14.53
C ASP A 81 -21.85 3.09 -15.28
N MET A 82 -21.33 3.17 -16.51
CA MET A 82 -20.94 2.00 -17.30
C MET A 82 -19.75 1.25 -16.66
N MET A 83 -18.77 1.95 -16.09
CA MET A 83 -17.66 1.30 -15.38
C MET A 83 -18.13 0.57 -14.11
N GLU A 84 -19.11 1.09 -13.39
CA GLU A 84 -19.72 0.43 -12.23
C GLU A 84 -20.58 -0.79 -12.64
N GLU A 85 -21.35 -0.70 -13.73
CA GLU A 85 -22.11 -1.84 -14.27
C GLU A 85 -21.20 -2.99 -14.72
N ILE A 86 -20.11 -2.66 -15.42
CA ILE A 86 -19.11 -3.64 -15.89
C ILE A 86 -18.29 -4.23 -14.72
N GLY A 87 -18.00 -3.41 -13.70
CA GLY A 87 -17.29 -3.80 -12.50
C GLY A 87 -15.90 -4.41 -12.74
N THR A 88 -15.52 -5.40 -11.92
CA THR A 88 -14.18 -6.02 -11.97
C THR A 88 -13.98 -7.01 -13.14
N LYS A 89 -15.00 -7.24 -13.97
CA LYS A 89 -15.00 -8.26 -15.02
C LYS A 89 -13.84 -8.11 -16.03
N PRO A 90 -13.53 -6.91 -16.59
CA PRO A 90 -12.45 -6.76 -17.56
C PRO A 90 -11.07 -7.13 -17.00
N TYR A 91 -10.87 -6.93 -15.68
CA TYR A 91 -9.66 -7.37 -14.99
C TYR A 91 -9.66 -8.88 -14.77
N ASN A 92 -10.75 -9.45 -14.26
CA ASN A 92 -10.87 -10.89 -13.95
C ASN A 92 -10.75 -11.79 -15.18
N ASP A 93 -11.16 -11.30 -16.35
CA ASP A 93 -11.03 -12.04 -17.62
C ASP A 93 -9.57 -12.07 -18.16
N THR A 94 -8.65 -11.25 -17.62
CA THR A 94 -7.25 -11.23 -18.05
C THR A 94 -6.43 -12.46 -17.64
N PRO A 95 -5.37 -12.81 -18.38
CA PRO A 95 -4.37 -13.80 -17.95
C PRO A 95 -3.73 -13.47 -16.59
N GLN A 96 -3.54 -12.19 -16.28
CA GLN A 96 -2.89 -11.72 -15.06
C GLN A 96 -3.73 -12.02 -13.81
N ALA A 97 -5.05 -11.84 -13.87
CA ALA A 97 -5.95 -12.25 -12.79
C ALA A 97 -5.94 -13.78 -12.59
N ARG A 98 -5.89 -14.55 -13.69
CA ARG A 98 -5.80 -16.02 -13.70
C ARG A 98 -4.45 -16.59 -13.23
N GLU A 99 -3.46 -15.73 -12.97
CA GLU A 99 -2.17 -16.10 -12.39
C GLU A 99 -1.96 -15.53 -10.97
N TRP A 100 -2.83 -14.67 -10.44
CA TRP A 100 -2.65 -13.99 -9.16
C TRP A 100 -3.10 -14.86 -7.97
N PRO A 101 -2.20 -15.36 -7.09
CA PRO A 101 -2.58 -16.29 -6.04
C PRO A 101 -3.60 -15.76 -5.01
N THR A 102 -3.74 -14.44 -4.86
CA THR A 102 -4.73 -13.84 -3.96
C THR A 102 -6.16 -14.05 -4.45
N LEU A 103 -6.40 -14.02 -5.76
CA LEU A 103 -7.73 -14.27 -6.34
C LEU A 103 -8.05 -15.77 -6.44
N ILE A 104 -7.03 -16.61 -6.63
CA ILE A 104 -7.18 -18.04 -6.91
C ILE A 104 -7.17 -18.87 -5.61
N GLY A 105 -6.66 -18.32 -4.52
CA GLY A 105 -6.59 -18.98 -3.21
C GLY A 105 -5.68 -20.21 -3.23
N ASP A 106 -6.10 -21.28 -2.56
CA ASP A 106 -5.30 -22.49 -2.37
C ASP A 106 -5.07 -23.27 -3.67
N HIS A 107 -5.95 -23.13 -4.66
CA HIS A 107 -5.86 -23.82 -5.95
C HIS A 107 -4.79 -23.27 -6.91
N TRP A 108 -4.01 -22.26 -6.50
CA TRP A 108 -2.96 -21.69 -7.34
C TRP A 108 -1.80 -22.68 -7.59
N SER A 109 -1.75 -23.21 -8.81
CA SER A 109 -0.73 -24.17 -9.27
C SER A 109 0.60 -23.53 -9.69
N GLY A 110 0.70 -22.20 -9.67
CA GLY A 110 1.87 -21.46 -10.15
C GLY A 110 3.17 -21.72 -9.37
N GLN A 111 3.12 -22.45 -8.25
CA GLN A 111 4.32 -22.89 -7.54
C GLN A 111 5.29 -23.68 -8.45
N GLU A 112 4.77 -24.49 -9.37
CA GLU A 112 5.58 -25.27 -10.30
C GLU A 112 5.97 -24.45 -11.54
N THR A 113 5.02 -23.71 -12.12
CA THR A 113 5.19 -23.03 -13.42
C THR A 113 5.76 -21.61 -13.35
N PHE A 114 5.75 -20.93 -12.20
CA PHE A 114 6.26 -19.56 -12.07
C PHE A 114 7.76 -19.48 -12.36
N ASP A 115 8.10 -18.64 -13.34
CA ASP A 115 9.44 -18.18 -13.68
C ASP A 115 9.48 -16.65 -13.59
N PHE A 116 10.49 -16.10 -12.92
CA PHE A 116 10.55 -14.67 -12.65
C PHE A 116 10.83 -13.83 -13.91
N ASP A 117 11.68 -14.33 -14.80
CA ASP A 117 12.14 -13.59 -15.99
C ASP A 117 11.02 -13.51 -17.03
N ASP A 118 10.25 -14.59 -17.22
CA ASP A 118 9.04 -14.58 -18.05
C ASP A 118 7.93 -13.70 -17.44
N THR A 119 7.62 -13.86 -16.15
CA THR A 119 6.55 -13.08 -15.51
C THR A 119 6.86 -11.59 -15.53
N ILE A 120 8.10 -11.16 -15.24
CA ILE A 120 8.44 -9.73 -15.28
C ILE A 120 8.39 -9.16 -16.71
N ALA A 121 8.81 -9.93 -17.71
CA ALA A 121 8.68 -9.52 -19.11
C ALA A 121 7.21 -9.38 -19.53
N ARG A 122 6.30 -10.25 -19.08
CA ARG A 122 4.85 -10.16 -19.36
C ARG A 122 4.15 -9.03 -18.61
N TYR A 123 4.60 -8.68 -17.40
CA TYR A 123 4.03 -7.56 -16.65
C TYR A 123 4.55 -6.20 -17.18
N MET A 124 5.82 -6.11 -17.60
CA MET A 124 6.37 -4.92 -18.25
C MET A 124 5.68 -4.57 -19.57
N GLN A 125 5.17 -5.55 -20.31
CA GLN A 125 4.33 -5.35 -21.50
C GLN A 125 3.03 -4.60 -21.21
N LEU A 126 2.50 -4.70 -19.97
CA LEU A 126 1.36 -3.91 -19.48
C LEU A 126 1.80 -2.62 -18.78
N ASN A 127 3.09 -2.26 -18.90
CA ASN A 127 3.71 -1.14 -18.19
C ASN A 127 3.59 -1.32 -16.65
N VAL A 128 3.68 -2.56 -16.15
CA VAL A 128 3.70 -2.88 -14.71
C VAL A 128 5.12 -3.23 -14.28
N GLU A 129 5.67 -2.43 -13.36
CA GLU A 129 7.08 -2.46 -12.97
C GLU A 129 7.23 -2.70 -11.44
N PRO A 130 7.07 -3.96 -10.96
CA PRO A 130 6.88 -4.22 -9.53
C PRO A 130 8.15 -4.26 -8.66
N PHE A 131 9.34 -4.31 -9.27
CA PHE A 131 10.64 -4.43 -8.58
C PHE A 131 11.68 -3.40 -9.03
N PHE A 132 11.59 -2.97 -10.29
CA PHE A 132 12.47 -1.99 -10.93
C PHE A 132 11.78 -1.50 -12.19
N SER A 133 12.09 -0.26 -12.58
CA SER A 133 11.60 0.33 -13.82
C SER A 133 12.66 0.26 -14.91
N THR A 134 12.22 0.22 -16.16
CA THR A 134 13.06 0.23 -17.35
C THR A 134 12.65 1.39 -18.24
N SER A 135 13.59 2.31 -18.49
CA SER A 135 13.37 3.46 -19.37
C SER A 135 14.44 3.49 -20.46
N ILE A 136 14.18 4.25 -21.52
CA ILE A 136 15.16 4.48 -22.59
C ILE A 136 15.51 5.95 -22.56
N THR A 137 16.79 6.22 -22.32
CA THR A 137 17.32 7.56 -22.15
C THR A 137 18.48 7.80 -23.12
N PRO A 138 18.77 9.06 -23.50
CA PRO A 138 20.00 9.40 -24.19
C PRO A 138 21.21 8.97 -23.34
N ASP A 139 22.25 8.43 -23.97
CA ASP A 139 23.46 8.05 -23.23
C ASP A 139 24.15 9.30 -22.65
N PRO A 140 24.35 9.41 -21.32
CA PRO A 140 25.10 10.51 -20.71
C PRO A 140 26.52 10.69 -21.27
N LEU A 141 27.13 9.61 -21.78
CA LEU A 141 28.44 9.61 -22.42
C LEU A 141 28.39 9.82 -23.94
N ASN A 142 27.23 9.67 -24.58
CA ASN A 142 27.05 9.90 -26.02
C ASN A 142 25.57 10.21 -26.36
N THR A 143 25.17 11.47 -26.23
CA THR A 143 23.79 11.95 -26.44
C THR A 143 23.24 11.80 -27.86
N SER A 144 23.96 11.14 -28.78
CA SER A 144 23.45 10.78 -30.12
C SER A 144 22.92 9.34 -30.19
N ARG A 145 23.20 8.50 -29.17
CA ARG A 145 22.62 7.16 -29.01
C ARG A 145 21.75 7.08 -27.76
N LYS A 146 20.83 6.12 -27.75
CA LYS A 146 20.02 5.78 -26.58
C LYS A 146 20.59 4.55 -25.87
N ILE A 147 20.27 4.41 -24.60
CA ILE A 147 20.61 3.26 -23.75
C ILE A 147 19.38 2.78 -23.01
N LEU A 148 19.40 1.51 -22.59
CA LEU A 148 18.41 0.99 -21.66
C LEU A 148 18.86 1.34 -20.24
N GLN A 149 18.07 2.13 -19.53
CA GLN A 149 18.32 2.50 -18.14
C GLN A 149 17.43 1.67 -17.22
N VAL A 150 18.05 1.00 -16.26
CA VAL A 150 17.38 0.17 -15.24
C VAL A 150 17.50 0.89 -13.90
N THR A 151 16.36 1.36 -13.39
CA THR A 151 16.26 2.20 -12.21
C THR A 151 15.48 1.46 -11.13
N LEU A 152 15.81 1.68 -9.86
CA LEU A 152 15.01 1.16 -8.76
C LEU A 152 13.66 1.90 -8.71
N PHE A 153 12.56 1.16 -8.76
CA PHE A 153 11.23 1.75 -8.54
C PHE A 153 11.03 2.00 -7.04
N ILE A 154 11.72 3.02 -6.52
CA ILE A 154 11.41 3.61 -5.23
C ILE A 154 10.09 4.36 -5.43
N LYS A 155 8.96 3.69 -5.18
CA LYS A 155 7.94 4.41 -4.41
C LYS A 155 8.66 4.84 -3.14
N LEU A 156 8.87 6.14 -2.98
CA LEU A 156 9.10 6.69 -1.65
C LEU A 156 7.80 6.37 -0.92
N TYR A 157 7.81 5.26 -0.18
CA TYR A 157 6.78 5.02 0.83
C TYR A 157 6.90 6.22 1.75
N ASP A 158 5.86 7.06 1.77
CA ASP A 158 5.93 8.39 2.35
C ASP A 158 6.60 8.38 3.70
N CYS A 159 7.31 9.45 4.04
CA CYS A 159 7.82 9.64 5.40
C CYS A 159 6.67 9.51 6.44
N GLN A 160 5.44 9.84 6.03
CA GLN A 160 4.21 9.54 6.77
C GLN A 160 4.00 8.07 7.11
N THR A 161 4.39 7.10 6.28
CA THR A 161 4.26 5.66 6.60
C THR A 161 5.01 5.30 7.88
N GLY A 162 6.17 5.94 8.12
CA GLY A 162 6.89 5.82 9.39
C GLY A 162 6.12 6.44 10.56
N ILE A 163 5.52 7.61 10.36
CA ILE A 163 4.68 8.30 11.36
C ILE A 163 3.43 7.46 11.68
N VAL A 164 2.70 6.97 10.67
CA VAL A 164 1.51 6.12 10.83
C VAL A 164 1.88 4.81 11.53
N ALA A 165 2.99 4.16 11.16
CA ALA A 165 3.46 2.97 11.87
C ALA A 165 3.78 3.27 13.35
N VAL A 166 4.44 4.40 13.64
CA VAL A 166 4.71 4.85 15.02
C VAL A 166 3.42 5.15 15.78
N VAL A 167 2.45 5.84 15.17
CA VAL A 167 1.14 6.15 15.77
C VAL A 167 0.36 4.87 16.05
N VAL A 168 0.29 3.91 15.11
CA VAL A 168 -0.37 2.62 15.30
C VAL A 168 0.28 1.82 16.44
N VAL A 169 1.62 1.82 16.54
CA VAL A 169 2.34 1.19 17.65
C VAL A 169 2.04 1.89 18.98
N ILE A 170 2.02 3.23 19.02
CA ILE A 170 1.69 3.99 20.24
C ILE A 170 0.24 3.70 20.67
N VAL A 171 -0.72 3.74 19.76
CA VAL A 171 -2.14 3.44 20.04
C VAL A 171 -2.29 2.01 20.55
N ALA A 172 -1.63 1.02 19.92
CA ALA A 172 -1.64 -0.36 20.38
C ALA A 172 -1.06 -0.51 21.80
N VAL A 173 0.05 0.18 22.11
CA VAL A 173 0.64 0.19 23.46
C VAL A 173 -0.30 0.83 24.49
N VAL A 174 -0.93 1.97 24.16
CA VAL A 174 -1.89 2.64 25.05
C VAL A 174 -3.09 1.75 25.35
N VAL A 175 -3.68 1.12 24.32
CA VAL A 175 -4.80 0.18 24.49
C VAL A 175 -4.41 -1.02 25.36
N VAL A 176 -3.22 -1.59 25.17
CA VAL A 176 -2.72 -2.68 26.03
C VAL A 176 -2.56 -2.23 27.47
N VAL A 177 -2.05 -1.03 27.72
CA VAL A 177 -1.89 -0.47 29.08
C VAL A 177 -3.24 -0.26 29.76
N GLU A 178 -4.24 0.31 29.07
CA GLU A 178 -5.58 0.50 29.63
C GLU A 178 -6.28 -0.83 29.93
N VAL A 179 -6.20 -1.81 29.02
CA VAL A 179 -6.77 -3.15 29.24
C VAL A 179 -6.11 -3.84 30.44
N VAL A 180 -4.78 -3.76 30.58
CA VAL A 180 -4.08 -4.32 31.75
C VAL A 180 -4.49 -3.61 33.04
N ALA A 181 -4.61 -2.28 33.04
CA ALA A 181 -5.06 -1.51 34.19
C ALA A 181 -6.49 -1.89 34.61
N ALA A 182 -7.41 -2.04 33.65
CA ALA A 182 -8.77 -2.49 33.90
C ALA A 182 -8.84 -3.90 34.49
N VAL A 183 -8.05 -4.86 33.95
CA VAL A 183 -7.96 -6.22 34.49
C VAL A 183 -7.44 -6.21 35.93
N VAL A 184 -6.38 -5.45 36.22
CA VAL A 184 -5.85 -5.31 37.60
C VAL A 184 -6.89 -4.72 38.55
N ALA A 185 -7.64 -3.68 38.13
CA ALA A 185 -8.70 -3.10 38.93
C ALA A 185 -9.81 -4.12 39.25
N VAL A 186 -10.25 -4.91 38.26
CA VAL A 186 -11.25 -5.99 38.46
C VAL A 186 -10.72 -7.04 39.45
N VAL A 187 -9.46 -7.48 39.30
CA VAL A 187 -8.84 -8.45 40.23
C VAL A 187 -8.80 -7.92 41.65
N VAL A 188 -8.45 -6.65 41.85
CA VAL A 188 -8.46 -6.00 43.18
C VAL A 188 -9.88 -5.93 43.76
N VAL A 189 -10.88 -5.54 42.97
CA VAL A 189 -12.28 -5.49 43.41
C VAL A 189 -12.77 -6.89 43.81
N VAL A 190 -12.49 -7.93 43.00
CA VAL A 190 -12.83 -9.32 43.33
C VAL A 190 -12.14 -9.77 44.62
N ALA A 191 -10.86 -9.47 44.80
CA ALA A 191 -10.13 -9.79 46.03
C ALA A 191 -10.75 -9.10 47.27
N VAL A 192 -11.11 -7.82 47.17
CA VAL A 192 -11.80 -7.08 48.25
C VAL A 192 -13.17 -7.70 48.55
N VAL A 193 -13.96 -8.06 47.53
CA VAL A 193 -15.26 -8.73 47.71
C VAL A 193 -15.08 -10.08 48.41
N VAL A 194 -14.10 -10.89 47.99
CA VAL A 194 -13.79 -12.18 48.64
C VAL A 194 -13.40 -11.96 50.12
N VAL A 195 -12.55 -10.99 50.42
CA VAL A 195 -12.17 -10.66 51.81
C VAL A 195 -13.40 -10.24 52.64
N VAL A 196 -14.27 -9.39 52.10
CA VAL A 196 -15.52 -8.98 52.79
C VAL A 196 -16.47 -10.16 53.01
N VAL A 197 -16.60 -11.07 52.04
CA VAL A 197 -17.40 -12.30 52.18
C VAL A 197 -16.81 -13.21 53.26
N VAL A 198 -15.49 -13.43 53.26
CA VAL A 198 -14.80 -14.22 54.30
C VAL A 198 -15.00 -13.60 55.69
N ILE A 199 -14.86 -12.28 55.83
CA ILE A 199 -15.12 -11.58 57.11
C ILE A 199 -16.57 -11.79 57.56
N LYS A 200 -17.56 -11.66 56.65
CA LYS A 200 -18.97 -11.93 56.99
C LYS A 200 -19.21 -13.37 57.41
N VAL A 201 -18.61 -14.35 56.72
CA VAL A 201 -18.71 -15.77 57.08
C VAL A 201 -18.10 -16.02 58.46
N VAL A 202 -16.92 -15.46 58.76
CA VAL A 202 -16.28 -15.57 60.08
C VAL A 202 -17.15 -14.94 61.18
N ILE A 203 -17.75 -13.77 60.95
CA ILE A 203 -18.68 -13.15 61.91
C ILE A 203 -19.90 -14.04 62.15
N VAL A 204 -20.50 -14.62 61.09
CA VAL A 204 -21.64 -15.54 61.23
C VAL A 204 -21.24 -16.81 62.00
N VAL A 205 -20.07 -17.39 61.71
CA VAL A 205 -19.55 -18.55 62.47
C VAL A 205 -19.32 -18.20 63.93
N ILE A 206 -18.75 -17.03 64.25
CA ILE A 206 -18.59 -16.56 65.63
C ILE A 206 -19.96 -16.39 66.31
N LEU A 207 -20.94 -15.77 65.65
CA LEU A 207 -22.30 -15.64 66.19
C LEU A 207 -22.97 -16.99 66.42
N VAL A 208 -22.85 -17.94 65.49
CA VAL A 208 -23.36 -19.31 65.66
C VAL A 208 -22.65 -20.01 66.82
N VAL A 209 -21.33 -19.88 66.95
CA VAL A 209 -20.59 -20.43 68.10
C VAL A 209 -21.03 -19.78 69.40
N VAL A 210 -21.26 -18.46 69.45
CA VAL A 210 -21.77 -17.77 70.64
C VAL A 210 -23.20 -18.25 70.97
N VAL A 211 -24.09 -18.38 69.99
CA VAL A 211 -25.44 -18.93 70.19
C VAL A 211 -25.38 -20.38 70.67
N VAL A 212 -24.53 -21.22 70.07
CA VAL A 212 -24.31 -22.60 70.52
C VAL A 212 -23.72 -22.62 71.92
N VAL A 213 -22.79 -21.73 72.29
CA VAL A 213 -22.26 -21.63 73.66
C VAL A 213 -23.34 -21.16 74.63
N VAL A 214 -24.20 -20.20 74.27
CA VAL A 214 -25.33 -19.77 75.12
C VAL A 214 -26.35 -20.90 75.27
N VAL A 215 -26.72 -21.58 74.20
CA VAL A 215 -27.59 -22.76 74.22
C VAL A 215 -26.95 -23.88 75.03
N VAL A 216 -25.66 -24.15 74.89
CA VAL A 216 -24.92 -25.12 75.69
C VAL A 216 -24.83 -24.67 77.14
N VAL A 217 -24.71 -23.38 77.47
CA VAL A 217 -24.76 -22.89 78.86
C VAL A 217 -26.16 -23.07 79.45
N VAL A 218 -27.23 -22.78 78.71
CA VAL A 218 -28.63 -23.05 79.13
C VAL A 218 -28.87 -24.55 79.29
N VAL A 219 -28.43 -25.36 78.32
CA VAL A 219 -28.51 -26.82 78.37
C VAL A 219 -27.62 -27.37 79.48
N VAL A 220 -26.47 -26.77 79.80
CA VAL A 220 -25.62 -27.15 80.94
C VAL A 220 -26.25 -26.72 82.27
N VAL A 221 -26.99 -25.62 82.36
CA VAL A 221 -27.84 -25.31 83.52
C VAL A 221 -28.92 -26.39 83.70
N VAL A 222 -29.47 -26.92 82.60
CA VAL A 222 -30.45 -28.04 82.61
C VAL A 222 -29.79 -29.42 82.84
N VAL A 223 -28.55 -29.64 82.40
CA VAL A 223 -27.83 -30.93 82.43
C VAL A 223 -26.90 -31.05 83.63
N VAL A 224 -26.56 -29.95 84.32
CA VAL A 224 -26.06 -29.99 85.71
C VAL A 224 -27.13 -30.53 86.66
N PHE A 225 -28.41 -30.48 86.27
CA PHE A 225 -29.50 -31.20 86.93
C PHE A 225 -29.53 -32.71 86.61
N PHE A 226 -28.88 -33.15 85.52
CA PHE A 226 -28.83 -34.55 85.05
C PHE A 226 -27.42 -34.94 84.55
N ARG A 227 -26.49 -35.07 85.50
CA ARG A 227 -25.09 -35.43 85.23
C ARG A 227 -24.92 -36.93 84.97
N SER A 228 -24.28 -37.30 83.86
CA SER A 228 -23.23 -38.35 83.74
C SER A 228 -22.89 -38.65 82.27
N SER A 229 -21.69 -39.11 81.86
CA SER A 229 -20.31 -39.10 82.39
C SER A 229 -19.41 -39.74 81.32
N SER A 230 -18.20 -39.21 81.03
CA SER A 230 -17.02 -39.92 80.43
C SER A 230 -17.17 -40.65 79.06
N SER A 231 -16.14 -40.88 78.22
CA SER A 231 -14.73 -40.45 78.13
C SER A 231 -14.12 -40.93 76.79
N SER A 232 -12.96 -40.38 76.38
CA SER A 232 -11.87 -41.03 75.58
C SER A 232 -12.18 -41.59 74.16
N SER A 233 -11.26 -41.62 73.17
CA SER A 233 -9.95 -40.95 72.92
C SER A 233 -9.44 -41.39 71.54
N SER A 234 -8.52 -40.63 70.91
CA SER A 234 -7.43 -41.08 69.98
C SER A 234 -7.78 -41.90 68.70
N SER A 235 -7.04 -41.88 67.59
CA SER A 235 -5.97 -41.02 67.01
C SER A 235 -5.59 -41.59 65.62
N SER A 236 -4.85 -40.83 64.79
CA SER A 236 -3.79 -41.30 63.84
C SER A 236 -4.10 -42.38 62.76
N SER A 237 -3.46 -42.45 61.58
CA SER A 237 -2.60 -41.57 60.76
C SER A 237 -2.20 -42.34 59.49
N SER A 238 -1.52 -41.68 58.51
CA SER A 238 -0.58 -42.31 57.52
C SER A 238 -1.19 -43.36 56.55
N SER A 239 -0.62 -43.84 55.43
CA SER A 239 0.60 -43.61 54.59
C SER A 239 0.41 -44.45 53.29
N SER A 240 1.06 -44.27 52.13
CA SER A 240 1.91 -43.24 51.49
C SER A 240 2.25 -43.72 50.06
N SER A 241 3.15 -43.03 49.32
CA SER A 241 4.05 -43.59 48.26
C SER A 241 3.42 -44.13 46.94
N SER A 242 4.06 -44.06 45.76
CA SER A 242 5.36 -43.49 45.35
C SER A 242 5.54 -43.47 43.81
N SER A 243 6.55 -42.72 43.32
CA SER A 243 7.47 -43.03 42.18
C SER A 243 6.94 -43.19 40.74
N SER A 244 7.64 -42.81 39.65
CA SER A 244 8.86 -41.97 39.43
C SER A 244 9.20 -41.84 37.93
N SER A 245 9.91 -40.76 37.51
CA SER A 245 11.00 -40.70 36.47
C SER A 245 10.77 -41.19 35.01
N SER A 246 11.35 -40.65 33.92
CA SER A 246 12.12 -39.40 33.63
C SER A 246 12.56 -39.30 32.13
N SER A 247 12.53 -38.10 31.52
CA SER A 247 13.42 -37.49 30.45
C SER A 247 14.19 -38.34 29.38
N SER A 248 14.40 -37.93 28.11
CA SER A 248 15.22 -36.75 27.66
C SER A 248 15.45 -36.59 26.12
N SER A 249 15.60 -35.34 25.62
CA SER A 249 16.49 -34.81 24.50
C SER A 249 16.46 -35.35 23.03
N SER A 250 17.05 -34.74 21.97
CA SER A 250 17.16 -33.34 21.43
C SER A 250 17.98 -33.26 20.08
N CYS A 251 17.55 -32.44 19.08
CA CYS A 251 18.29 -31.94 17.86
C CYS A 251 18.67 -32.98 16.73
N SER A 252 19.22 -32.69 15.53
CA SER A 252 19.78 -31.47 14.84
C SER A 252 19.67 -31.50 13.26
N SER A 253 20.41 -30.66 12.49
CA SER A 253 20.21 -30.35 11.03
C SER A 253 21.41 -30.60 10.05
N SER A 254 21.21 -30.56 8.69
CA SER A 254 22.27 -30.18 7.68
C SER A 254 21.86 -29.96 6.19
N ARG A 255 22.79 -29.41 5.36
CA ARG A 255 22.63 -28.70 4.04
C ARG A 255 23.11 -29.43 2.76
N ARG A 256 22.80 -28.89 1.54
CA ARG A 256 23.60 -28.88 0.25
C ARG A 256 22.83 -28.09 -0.88
N ARG A 257 23.36 -27.74 -2.07
CA ARG A 257 24.49 -26.84 -2.49
C ARG A 257 24.27 -26.33 -3.96
N ARG A 258 24.89 -25.21 -4.38
CA ARG A 258 24.71 -24.48 -5.68
C ARG A 258 25.25 -25.17 -6.97
N ARG A 259 24.78 -24.74 -8.17
CA ARG A 259 25.53 -24.74 -9.46
C ARG A 259 25.25 -23.44 -10.27
N LYS A 260 26.27 -22.91 -10.98
CA LYS A 260 26.19 -21.77 -11.96
C LYS A 260 26.82 -22.17 -13.30
N LYS A 261 26.10 -21.92 -14.41
CA LYS A 261 26.53 -21.71 -15.83
C LYS A 261 25.22 -21.69 -16.65
N LYS A 262 25.02 -20.89 -17.70
CA LYS A 262 25.95 -20.50 -18.79
C LYS A 262 25.43 -19.21 -19.46
N ARG A 263 26.19 -18.11 -19.50
CA ARG A 263 25.81 -16.92 -20.31
C ARG A 263 25.94 -17.28 -21.79
N SER A 264 24.84 -17.25 -22.53
CA SER A 264 24.85 -17.33 -23.99
C SER A 264 25.14 -15.94 -24.56
N ARG A 265 26.06 -15.84 -25.53
CA ARG A 265 26.27 -14.59 -26.29
C ARG A 265 25.13 -14.45 -27.30
N ARG A 266 24.25 -13.48 -27.12
CA ARG A 266 23.49 -12.89 -28.23
C ARG A 266 24.20 -11.63 -28.70
N LYS A 267 24.14 -11.41 -30.01
CA LYS A 267 24.97 -10.47 -30.77
C LYS A 267 24.10 -9.31 -31.19
N ASP A 268 24.01 -8.31 -30.31
CA ASP A 268 23.49 -6.96 -30.49
C ASP A 268 23.87 -6.24 -29.17
N ASP A 269 24.99 -5.51 -29.16
CA ASP A 269 25.55 -4.93 -27.91
C ASP A 269 24.77 -3.66 -27.51
N PHE A 270 23.56 -3.85 -26.98
CA PHE A 270 22.84 -2.79 -26.28
C PHE A 270 23.59 -2.40 -25.00
N VAL A 271 23.88 -1.11 -24.85
CA VAL A 271 24.45 -0.59 -23.61
C VAL A 271 23.31 -0.39 -22.61
N VAL A 272 23.48 -1.03 -21.46
CA VAL A 272 22.54 -0.99 -20.34
C VAL A 272 23.21 -0.23 -19.19
N ASN A 273 22.58 0.86 -18.74
CA ASN A 273 22.95 1.54 -17.50
C ASN A 273 22.09 1.02 -16.35
N VAL A 274 22.68 0.90 -15.16
CA VAL A 274 22.02 0.40 -13.95
C VAL A 274 22.35 1.35 -12.83
N ASP A 275 21.38 2.16 -12.41
CA ASP A 275 21.63 3.29 -11.49
C ASP A 275 21.99 2.83 -10.07
N PHE A 276 21.54 1.63 -9.68
CA PHE A 276 21.71 1.07 -8.35
C PHE A 276 22.21 -0.39 -8.41
N PRO A 277 23.44 -0.67 -8.88
CA PRO A 277 23.92 -2.04 -9.10
C PRO A 277 23.86 -2.90 -7.83
N ASP A 278 24.24 -2.33 -6.67
CA ASP A 278 24.15 -2.94 -5.34
C ASP A 278 22.75 -3.45 -4.96
N TYR A 279 21.69 -2.82 -5.46
CA TYR A 279 20.32 -3.29 -5.26
C TYR A 279 20.10 -4.59 -6.03
N PHE A 280 20.47 -4.62 -7.31
CA PHE A 280 20.28 -5.79 -8.18
C PHE A 280 21.16 -6.98 -7.75
N GLU A 281 22.37 -6.76 -7.26
CA GLU A 281 23.20 -7.81 -6.67
C GLU A 281 22.55 -8.48 -5.45
N LYS A 282 21.82 -7.69 -4.63
CA LYS A 282 21.13 -8.18 -3.43
C LYS A 282 19.73 -8.72 -3.74
N LEU A 283 19.07 -8.23 -4.79
CA LEU A 283 17.69 -8.58 -5.15
C LEU A 283 17.53 -10.09 -5.36
N GLU A 284 18.47 -10.75 -6.05
CA GLU A 284 18.43 -12.20 -6.28
C GLU A 284 18.45 -13.00 -4.95
N ASP A 285 19.15 -12.52 -3.93
CA ASP A 285 19.24 -13.17 -2.61
C ASP A 285 18.12 -12.71 -1.64
N VAL A 286 17.44 -11.60 -1.93
CA VAL A 286 16.19 -11.19 -1.25
C VAL A 286 15.01 -12.00 -1.78
N LEU A 287 14.82 -12.09 -3.10
CA LEU A 287 13.73 -12.83 -3.73
C LEU A 287 13.71 -14.31 -3.31
N LYS A 288 14.88 -14.95 -3.17
CA LYS A 288 15.02 -16.33 -2.68
C LYS A 288 14.57 -16.57 -1.23
N LYS A 289 14.38 -15.52 -0.42
CA LYS A 289 13.86 -15.65 0.95
C LYS A 289 12.33 -15.77 0.99
N PHE A 290 11.67 -15.38 -0.09
CA PHE A 290 10.23 -15.46 -0.26
C PHE A 290 9.85 -16.66 -1.11
N ASP A 291 8.70 -17.23 -0.85
CA ASP A 291 8.09 -18.24 -1.69
C ASP A 291 7.53 -17.63 -2.99
N LYS A 292 7.36 -18.46 -4.02
CA LYS A 292 6.87 -18.01 -5.34
C LYS A 292 5.47 -17.38 -5.27
N ARG A 293 4.59 -17.85 -4.38
CA ARG A 293 3.25 -17.27 -4.16
C ARG A 293 3.36 -15.84 -3.63
N THR A 294 4.22 -15.58 -2.65
CA THR A 294 4.49 -14.21 -2.14
C THR A 294 5.06 -13.30 -3.24
N VAL A 295 6.01 -13.78 -4.04
CA VAL A 295 6.56 -12.99 -5.16
C VAL A 295 5.49 -12.71 -6.22
N MET A 296 4.67 -13.71 -6.60
CA MET A 296 3.58 -13.52 -7.56
C MET A 296 2.47 -12.60 -7.04
N ASN A 297 2.19 -12.61 -5.74
CA ASN A 297 1.26 -11.65 -5.13
C ASN A 297 1.75 -10.21 -5.26
N LYS A 298 3.07 -9.94 -5.24
CA LYS A 298 3.62 -8.59 -5.50
C LYS A 298 3.38 -8.15 -6.96
N PHE A 299 3.49 -9.05 -7.92
CA PHE A 299 3.12 -8.79 -9.33
C PHE A 299 1.63 -8.43 -9.44
N GLY A 300 0.74 -9.33 -9.00
CA GLY A 300 -0.72 -9.15 -9.10
C GLY A 300 -1.22 -7.90 -8.37
N PHE A 301 -0.72 -7.64 -7.15
CA PHE A 301 -1.06 -6.43 -6.40
C PHE A 301 -0.61 -5.14 -7.10
N THR A 302 0.61 -5.12 -7.67
CA THR A 302 1.10 -3.93 -8.39
C THR A 302 0.30 -3.66 -9.66
N ASN A 303 -0.12 -4.72 -10.36
CA ASN A 303 -1.02 -4.62 -11.52
C ASN A 303 -2.40 -4.08 -11.11
N ALA A 304 -3.03 -4.67 -10.10
CA ALA A 304 -4.31 -4.20 -9.56
C ALA A 304 -4.26 -2.73 -9.14
N VAL A 305 -3.25 -2.33 -8.34
CA VAL A 305 -3.07 -0.92 -7.92
C VAL A 305 -2.79 0.04 -9.08
N ARG A 306 -2.23 -0.44 -10.20
CA ARG A 306 -2.09 0.38 -11.42
C ARG A 306 -3.45 0.62 -12.09
N HIS A 307 -4.35 -0.36 -12.04
CA HIS A 307 -5.70 -0.27 -12.61
C HIS A 307 -6.71 0.43 -11.70
N THR A 308 -6.48 0.52 -10.38
CA THR A 308 -7.28 1.35 -9.47
C THR A 308 -6.85 2.82 -9.42
N LYS A 309 -5.88 3.26 -10.23
CA LYS A 309 -5.48 4.69 -10.35
C LYS A 309 -6.54 5.53 -11.08
N GLY A 310 -7.72 5.64 -10.48
CA GLY A 310 -8.86 6.37 -11.02
C GLY A 310 -10.18 6.20 -10.26
N LEU A 311 -10.22 5.53 -9.10
CA LEU A 311 -11.43 5.41 -8.28
C LEU A 311 -11.17 5.80 -6.81
N THR A 312 -12.13 6.50 -6.21
CA THR A 312 -12.21 7.09 -4.86
C THR A 312 -11.33 8.31 -4.57
N GLU A 313 -11.92 9.33 -3.94
CA GLU A 313 -11.26 10.62 -3.66
C GLU A 313 -10.11 10.50 -2.64
N GLU A 314 -10.19 9.58 -1.67
CA GLU A 314 -9.09 9.32 -0.72
C GLU A 314 -7.75 8.94 -1.39
N MET A 315 -7.77 8.51 -2.67
CA MET A 315 -6.56 8.15 -3.42
C MET A 315 -6.05 9.27 -4.34
N ARG A 316 -6.76 10.41 -4.41
CA ARG A 316 -6.43 11.57 -5.24
C ARG A 316 -5.29 12.42 -4.64
N GLU A 317 -5.30 12.59 -3.31
CA GLU A 317 -4.37 13.44 -2.56
C GLU A 317 -2.88 13.02 -2.67
N ILE A 318 -2.61 11.73 -2.92
CA ILE A 318 -1.28 11.09 -2.77
C ILE A 318 -0.39 11.27 -4.02
N ARG A 319 -0.88 11.88 -5.11
CA ARG A 319 -0.25 11.77 -6.44
C ARG A 319 0.76 12.88 -6.80
N LEU A 320 0.88 13.93 -5.98
CA LEU A 320 1.51 15.21 -6.38
C LEU A 320 2.94 15.40 -5.85
N GLU A 321 3.96 14.75 -6.43
CA GLU A 321 5.35 15.22 -6.26
C GLU A 321 6.38 14.75 -7.33
N PHE A 322 7.36 15.63 -7.60
CA PHE A 322 8.64 15.49 -8.34
C PHE A 322 8.73 15.44 -9.89
N VAL A 323 9.33 16.51 -10.45
CA VAL A 323 10.27 16.49 -11.61
C VAL A 323 11.36 17.58 -11.46
N GLN A 324 12.63 17.24 -11.71
CA GLN A 324 13.77 18.13 -12.04
C GLN A 324 14.79 17.30 -12.85
N LEU A 325 15.68 17.81 -13.72
CA LEU A 325 15.81 19.05 -14.49
C LEU A 325 16.76 18.67 -15.65
N ASP A 326 16.43 18.99 -16.91
CA ASP A 326 17.32 18.71 -18.06
C ASP A 326 17.80 20.01 -18.76
N LYS A 327 18.92 19.93 -19.47
CA LYS A 327 19.62 21.10 -20.03
C LYS A 327 18.85 21.69 -21.20
N MET A 328 18.36 22.92 -21.00
CA MET A 328 17.37 23.56 -21.86
C MET A 328 17.88 23.93 -23.26
N THR A 329 17.47 23.17 -24.28
CA THR A 329 17.17 23.76 -25.59
C THR A 329 15.87 24.55 -25.47
N ARG A 330 15.85 25.82 -25.87
CA ARG A 330 14.64 26.67 -25.77
C ARG A 330 13.58 26.22 -26.78
N LYS A 331 12.63 25.40 -26.33
CA LYS A 331 11.36 25.11 -27.01
C LYS A 331 10.31 26.10 -26.48
N ILE A 332 9.60 26.79 -27.38
CA ILE A 332 8.61 27.83 -27.04
C ILE A 332 7.28 27.43 -27.69
N GLY A 333 6.20 27.41 -26.92
CA GLY A 333 4.89 26.96 -27.43
C GLY A 333 4.88 25.47 -27.78
N TYR A 334 4.42 25.14 -28.98
CA TYR A 334 4.39 23.78 -29.52
C TYR A 334 5.29 23.67 -30.77
N PRO A 335 5.92 22.50 -31.03
CA PRO A 335 6.72 22.27 -32.22
C PRO A 335 5.87 22.10 -33.50
N ASP A 336 6.00 23.02 -34.47
CA ASP A 336 5.21 23.03 -35.71
C ASP A 336 5.23 21.70 -36.50
N THR A 337 6.36 20.97 -36.47
CA THR A 337 6.54 19.74 -37.25
C THR A 337 5.85 18.52 -36.62
N GLN A 338 5.93 18.35 -35.30
CA GLN A 338 5.42 17.14 -34.59
C GLN A 338 3.89 17.03 -34.58
N PHE A 339 3.19 18.10 -34.98
CA PHE A 339 1.74 18.23 -35.03
C PHE A 339 1.18 18.29 -36.47
N SER A 340 2.00 17.96 -37.49
CA SER A 340 1.45 17.74 -38.82
C SER A 340 0.42 16.60 -38.80
N HIS A 341 -0.75 16.81 -39.41
CA HIS A 341 -1.84 15.83 -39.36
C HIS A 341 -1.43 14.47 -39.95
N GLU A 342 -0.57 14.48 -40.98
CA GLU A 342 -0.02 13.27 -41.59
C GLU A 342 0.85 12.47 -40.61
N GLU A 343 1.76 13.11 -39.88
CA GLU A 343 2.59 12.41 -38.90
C GLU A 343 1.76 11.93 -37.69
N LEU A 344 0.75 12.69 -37.25
CA LEU A 344 -0.15 12.28 -36.17
C LEU A 344 -1.02 11.09 -36.57
N GLU A 345 -1.57 11.07 -37.78
CA GLU A 345 -2.28 9.90 -38.32
C GLU A 345 -1.34 8.69 -38.41
N GLU A 346 -0.17 8.81 -39.04
CA GLU A 346 0.79 7.69 -39.17
C GLU A 346 1.27 7.17 -37.79
N ARG A 347 1.49 8.07 -36.82
CA ARG A 347 1.89 7.74 -35.45
C ARG A 347 0.79 6.99 -34.69
N HIS A 348 -0.49 7.28 -34.96
CA HIS A 348 -1.62 6.73 -34.22
C HIS A 348 -2.52 5.75 -35.00
N LYS A 349 -2.21 5.44 -36.27
CA LYS A 349 -3.03 4.61 -37.18
C LYS A 349 -3.43 3.21 -36.68
N ASN A 350 -2.65 2.65 -35.76
CA ASN A 350 -2.89 1.32 -35.20
C ASN A 350 -3.62 1.36 -33.85
N LEU A 351 -3.97 2.54 -33.34
CA LEU A 351 -4.85 2.68 -32.19
C LEU A 351 -6.29 2.86 -32.67
N THR A 352 -7.18 2.11 -32.06
CA THR A 352 -8.63 2.28 -32.17
C THR A 352 -9.19 2.27 -30.76
N MET A 353 -9.91 3.33 -30.38
CA MET A 353 -10.53 3.45 -29.06
C MET A 353 -12.05 3.19 -29.16
N SER A 354 -12.60 2.55 -28.14
CA SER A 354 -14.05 2.43 -27.93
C SER A 354 -14.55 3.45 -26.91
N THR A 355 -15.83 3.81 -26.98
CA THR A 355 -16.54 4.48 -25.87
C THR A 355 -16.87 3.50 -24.74
N ASP A 356 -16.95 2.21 -25.04
CA ASP A 356 -17.68 1.26 -24.20
C ASP A 356 -16.78 0.43 -23.25
N ASN A 357 -15.45 0.64 -23.31
CA ASN A 357 -14.49 -0.12 -22.50
C ASN A 357 -13.17 0.65 -22.27
N ASN A 358 -13.14 1.46 -21.20
CA ASN A 358 -11.95 2.18 -20.77
C ASN A 358 -10.77 1.23 -20.44
N TYR A 359 -11.04 0.05 -19.87
CA TYR A 359 -10.00 -0.89 -19.47
C TYR A 359 -9.23 -1.41 -20.69
N GLU A 360 -9.91 -1.86 -21.74
CA GLU A 360 -9.28 -2.32 -22.98
C GLU A 360 -8.55 -1.19 -23.71
N ASN A 361 -9.15 0.01 -23.78
CA ASN A 361 -8.48 1.20 -24.32
C ASN A 361 -7.13 1.44 -23.62
N MET A 362 -7.10 1.41 -22.28
CA MET A 362 -5.90 1.63 -21.49
C MET A 362 -4.85 0.52 -21.70
N GLN A 363 -5.26 -0.74 -21.85
CA GLN A 363 -4.35 -1.83 -22.23
C GLN A 363 -3.73 -1.61 -23.62
N THR A 364 -4.54 -1.17 -24.60
CA THR A 364 -4.07 -0.84 -25.96
C THR A 364 -3.08 0.32 -25.97
N VAL A 365 -3.30 1.34 -25.13
CA VAL A 365 -2.37 2.46 -24.94
C VAL A 365 -1.06 1.98 -24.31
N PHE A 366 -1.11 1.18 -23.24
CA PHE A 366 0.10 0.67 -22.57
C PHE A 366 0.93 -0.23 -23.48
N TRP A 367 0.29 -1.14 -24.22
CA TRP A 367 0.97 -2.02 -25.17
C TRP A 367 1.62 -1.23 -26.33
N THR A 368 0.89 -0.27 -26.90
CA THR A 368 1.41 0.58 -27.98
C THR A 368 2.62 1.39 -27.50
N GLU A 369 2.57 1.98 -26.31
CA GLU A 369 3.69 2.76 -25.77
C GLU A 369 4.89 1.87 -25.42
N TYR A 370 4.65 0.68 -24.86
CA TYR A 370 5.72 -0.31 -24.61
C TYR A 370 6.44 -0.71 -25.92
N LEU A 371 5.69 -0.96 -27.00
CA LEU A 371 6.28 -1.22 -28.32
C LEU A 371 7.00 0.01 -28.89
N ARG A 372 6.50 1.23 -28.67
CA ARG A 372 7.15 2.48 -29.09
C ARG A 372 8.50 2.67 -28.40
N ILE A 373 8.55 2.45 -27.09
CA ILE A 373 9.77 2.42 -26.28
C ILE A 373 10.74 1.39 -26.87
N LEU A 374 10.35 0.11 -26.98
CA LEU A 374 11.24 -0.94 -27.50
C LEU A 374 11.79 -0.69 -28.91
N LYS A 375 10.99 -0.13 -29.83
CA LYS A 375 11.46 0.29 -31.17
C LYS A 375 12.47 1.43 -31.07
N GLY A 376 12.14 2.44 -30.25
CA GLY A 376 12.96 3.61 -30.01
C GLY A 376 14.39 3.30 -29.56
N LEU A 377 14.65 2.14 -28.92
CA LEU A 377 15.99 1.70 -28.52
C LEU A 377 16.98 1.59 -29.69
N LYS A 378 16.50 1.24 -30.90
CA LYS A 378 17.33 1.06 -32.10
C LYS A 378 17.49 2.34 -32.92
N GLU A 379 16.68 3.35 -32.64
CA GLU A 379 16.66 4.63 -33.36
C GLU A 379 17.63 5.62 -32.71
N PRO A 380 18.31 6.49 -33.49
CA PRO A 380 19.15 7.55 -32.92
C PRO A 380 18.35 8.50 -32.03
N VAL A 381 19.05 9.30 -31.23
CA VAL A 381 18.41 10.42 -30.52
C VAL A 381 18.04 11.46 -31.55
N ASP A 382 16.74 11.64 -31.77
CA ASP A 382 16.18 12.79 -32.45
C ASP A 382 16.44 14.03 -31.57
N LYS A 383 17.09 15.05 -32.16
CA LYS A 383 17.50 16.28 -31.48
C LYS A 383 16.60 17.47 -31.80
N GLU A 384 15.68 17.30 -32.74
CA GLU A 384 14.62 18.26 -33.05
C GLU A 384 13.37 17.97 -32.19
N ARG A 385 13.20 16.70 -31.78
CA ARG A 385 12.12 16.26 -30.90
C ARG A 385 12.25 16.71 -29.45
#